data_AF-A0A4Q5L937-F1
#
_entry.id   AF-A0A4Q5L937-F1
#
_cell.length_a   1.000
_cell.length_b   1.000
_cell.length_c   1.000
_cell.angle_alpha   90.00
_cell.angle_beta   90.00
_cell.angle_gamma   90.00
#
_symmetry.space_group_name_H-M   'P 1'
#
loop_
_entity.id
_entity.type
_entity.pdbx_description
1 polymer ?
#
loop_
_entity_poly.entity_id
_entity_poly.type
_entity_poly.pdbx_seq_one_letter_code
_entity_poly.pdbx_strand_id
1 'polypeptide(L)'
;MPNHATRATTPDLQAVVPGVWGLRNVFVNLYFLRDTSSPLEPWVLVDAGLYGSADKIRRQAEAIFGPNNPPAAIILTHGHFDHVGALKTLAETWNVPVYAHPLELPYLTGRSSYPPPDPSVGGGAMAALSFLYPRKPIDLGSRVQALPVNGTVPFLAEWRWLHTPGHSPGHVSFFRESDRTLLAGDAFVTVQQESGLAVLEQQQEVHGPPAYFTIDWAQARESVAKLAALEPQVAATGHGIPMHGEELRRQLHELSAHFDQVAVPAQGRYVGHPAVTDETGVVAVPPRPEAPLPKWIIGAALVGGLGYLLLRDRNGQPNSRAGHREPRGRYARRHRDEYEF
;
A
#
# COMPACT_ATOMS: atom_id res chain seq x y z
N MET A 1 -9.56 8.22 -18.89
CA MET A 1 -8.57 7.46 -19.68
C MET A 1 -9.27 6.24 -20.29
N PRO A 2 -8.84 5.71 -21.44
CA PRO A 2 -9.44 4.49 -22.01
C PRO A 2 -9.05 3.25 -21.17
N ASN A 3 -9.93 2.24 -21.12
CA ASN A 3 -9.78 0.97 -20.38
C ASN A 3 -8.71 0.01 -20.94
N HIS A 4 -7.67 0.55 -21.57
CA HIS A 4 -6.51 -0.19 -22.10
C HIS A 4 -5.20 0.24 -21.41
N ALA A 5 -5.31 0.96 -20.29
CA ALA A 5 -4.15 1.37 -19.52
C ALA A 5 -3.53 0.14 -18.83
N THR A 6 -2.23 -0.08 -19.04
CA THR A 6 -1.44 -1.09 -18.35
C THR A 6 -0.43 -0.42 -17.43
N ARG A 7 0.12 -1.19 -16.48
CA ARG A 7 1.16 -0.72 -15.57
C ARG A 7 2.35 -0.09 -16.32
N ALA A 8 2.74 -0.67 -17.46
CA ALA A 8 3.86 -0.20 -18.28
C ALA A 8 3.56 1.14 -18.99
N THR A 9 2.29 1.40 -19.31
CA THR A 9 1.87 2.60 -20.05
C THR A 9 1.44 3.77 -19.15
N THR A 10 1.24 3.52 -17.86
CA THR A 10 0.78 4.53 -16.90
C THR A 10 1.95 5.04 -16.05
N PRO A 11 2.19 6.37 -15.99
CA PRO A 11 3.22 6.93 -15.13
C PRO A 11 2.92 6.64 -13.66
N ASP A 12 3.96 6.64 -12.83
CA ASP A 12 3.79 6.42 -11.40
C ASP A 12 2.95 7.53 -10.75
N LEU A 13 3.17 8.80 -11.11
CA LEU A 13 2.33 9.92 -10.69
C LEU A 13 1.35 10.27 -11.81
N GLN A 14 0.06 10.35 -11.49
CA GLN A 14 -0.99 10.74 -12.45
C GLN A 14 -2.02 11.64 -11.80
N ALA A 15 -2.52 12.62 -12.56
CA ALA A 15 -3.76 13.31 -12.21
C ALA A 15 -4.95 12.38 -12.51
N VAL A 16 -5.82 12.18 -11.51
CA VAL A 16 -6.98 11.29 -11.63
C VAL A 16 -8.21 12.09 -12.07
N VAL A 17 -8.50 13.13 -11.31
CA VAL A 17 -9.52 14.17 -11.55
C VAL A 17 -8.99 15.49 -10.96
N PRO A 18 -9.57 16.66 -11.27
CA PRO A 18 -9.17 17.91 -10.62
C PRO A 18 -9.14 17.79 -9.08
N GLY A 19 -8.01 18.18 -8.47
CA GLY A 19 -7.81 18.07 -7.02
C GLY A 19 -7.37 16.69 -6.51
N VAL A 20 -7.20 15.70 -7.39
CA VAL A 20 -6.80 14.33 -7.02
C VAL A 20 -5.63 13.85 -7.86
N TRP A 21 -4.51 13.55 -7.20
CA TRP A 21 -3.33 12.95 -7.83
C TRP A 21 -3.02 11.60 -7.18
N GLY A 22 -2.87 10.56 -7.99
CA GLY A 22 -2.50 9.23 -7.52
C GLY A 22 -1.01 8.96 -7.77
N LEU A 23 -0.32 8.44 -6.76
CA LEU A 23 1.06 7.95 -6.87
C LEU A 23 1.10 6.45 -6.64
N ARG A 24 1.48 5.71 -7.68
CA ARG A 24 1.81 4.30 -7.60
C ARG A 24 3.19 4.12 -6.96
N ASN A 25 3.21 3.54 -5.77
CA ASN A 25 4.39 3.14 -5.04
C ASN A 25 4.61 1.62 -5.18
N VAL A 26 5.34 1.22 -6.21
CA VAL A 26 5.56 -0.19 -6.58
C VAL A 26 4.26 -0.87 -6.99
N PHE A 27 3.46 -1.36 -6.06
CA PHE A 27 2.18 -2.04 -6.32
C PHE A 27 0.98 -1.43 -5.55
N VAL A 28 1.24 -0.55 -4.59
CA VAL A 28 0.23 0.15 -3.79
C VAL A 28 0.12 1.60 -4.23
N ASN A 29 -1.07 2.18 -4.12
CA ASN A 29 -1.38 3.55 -4.46
C ASN A 29 -1.57 4.38 -3.19
N LEU A 30 -1.19 5.64 -3.30
CA LEU A 30 -1.50 6.69 -2.33
C LEU A 30 -1.96 7.93 -3.09
N TYR A 31 -2.66 8.83 -2.42
CA TYR A 31 -3.29 9.97 -3.08
C TYR A 31 -2.98 11.29 -2.43
N PHE A 32 -2.80 12.32 -3.25
CA PHE A 32 -2.78 13.71 -2.82
C PHE A 32 -4.15 14.31 -3.15
N LEU A 33 -4.81 14.90 -2.15
CA LEU A 33 -6.14 15.47 -2.27
C LEU A 33 -6.14 16.94 -1.90
N ARG A 34 -6.84 17.74 -2.70
CA ARG A 34 -7.17 19.14 -2.39
C ARG A 34 -8.56 19.43 -2.94
N ASP A 35 -9.37 20.15 -2.17
CA ASP A 35 -10.66 20.65 -2.65
C ASP A 35 -10.47 21.58 -3.86
N THR A 36 -11.51 21.66 -4.70
CA THR A 36 -11.44 22.37 -5.99
C THR A 36 -11.97 23.80 -5.92
N SER A 37 -12.55 24.20 -4.80
CA SER A 37 -13.05 25.57 -4.53
C SER A 37 -11.98 26.65 -4.72
N SER A 38 -10.73 26.37 -4.32
CA SER A 38 -9.63 27.33 -4.41
C SER A 38 -8.27 26.63 -4.49
N PRO A 39 -7.29 27.15 -5.27
CA PRO A 39 -5.93 26.62 -5.29
C PRO A 39 -5.17 26.86 -3.97
N LEU A 40 -5.70 27.72 -3.08
CA LEU A 40 -5.13 28.01 -1.76
C LEU A 40 -5.63 27.07 -0.66
N GLU A 41 -6.57 26.17 -0.97
CA GLU A 41 -7.03 25.18 0.01
C GLU A 41 -5.87 24.29 0.47
N PRO A 42 -5.87 23.85 1.74
CA PRO A 42 -4.92 22.86 2.21
C PRO A 42 -5.08 21.56 1.42
N TRP A 43 -3.99 20.80 1.32
CA TRP A 43 -4.02 19.46 0.75
C TRP A 43 -3.73 18.42 1.83
N VAL A 44 -4.19 17.20 1.62
CA VAL A 44 -3.94 16.06 2.50
C VAL A 44 -3.33 14.90 1.72
N LEU A 45 -2.57 14.08 2.42
CA LEU A 45 -2.08 12.80 1.90
C LEU A 45 -3.02 11.69 2.35
N VAL A 46 -3.48 10.84 1.43
CA VAL A 46 -4.20 9.60 1.74
C VAL A 46 -3.27 8.41 1.55
N ASP A 47 -3.04 7.67 2.64
CA ASP A 47 -2.05 6.59 2.77
C ASP A 47 -0.60 7.01 2.53
N ALA A 48 0.35 6.15 2.89
CA ALA A 48 1.78 6.46 2.95
C ALA A 48 2.69 5.39 2.30
N GLY A 49 2.12 4.47 1.50
CA GLY A 49 2.88 3.51 0.71
C GLY A 49 3.79 2.60 1.54
N LEU A 50 4.79 2.02 0.86
CA LEU A 50 5.76 1.07 1.43
C LEU A 50 6.89 1.76 2.22
N TYR A 51 7.53 0.98 3.09
CA TYR A 51 8.73 1.39 3.82
C TYR A 51 9.82 1.93 2.87
N GLY A 52 10.47 3.02 3.28
CA GLY A 52 11.51 3.68 2.48
C GLY A 52 10.98 4.64 1.40
N SER A 53 9.66 4.82 1.27
CA SER A 53 9.07 5.66 0.23
C SER A 53 8.96 7.15 0.58
N ALA A 54 9.29 7.55 1.81
CA ALA A 54 9.10 8.91 2.31
C ALA A 54 9.70 9.99 1.39
N ASP A 55 10.95 9.81 0.96
CA ASP A 55 11.60 10.78 0.06
C ASP A 55 10.97 10.82 -1.34
N LYS A 56 10.51 9.67 -1.87
CA LYS A 56 9.79 9.64 -3.16
C LYS A 56 8.49 10.43 -3.03
N ILE A 57 7.71 10.17 -1.98
CA ILE A 57 6.42 10.82 -1.72
C ILE A 57 6.62 12.33 -1.56
N ARG A 58 7.59 12.77 -0.76
CA ARG A 58 7.88 14.18 -0.54
C ARG A 58 8.25 14.92 -1.83
N ARG A 59 9.10 14.32 -2.67
CA ARG A 59 9.44 14.91 -3.98
C ARG A 59 8.23 15.03 -4.92
N GLN A 60 7.31 14.06 -4.91
CA GLN A 60 6.09 14.16 -5.72
C GLN A 60 5.13 15.21 -5.17
N ALA A 61 5.01 15.34 -3.84
CA ALA A 61 4.24 16.42 -3.21
C ALA A 61 4.80 17.79 -3.61
N GLU A 62 6.13 17.99 -3.54
CA GLU A 62 6.79 19.22 -3.95
C GLU A 62 6.60 19.52 -5.45
N ALA A 63 6.55 18.49 -6.30
CA ALA A 63 6.27 18.65 -7.72
C ALA A 63 4.82 19.12 -8.00
N ILE A 64 3.86 18.77 -7.15
CA ILE A 64 2.45 19.18 -7.30
C ILE A 64 2.18 20.54 -6.64
N PHE A 65 2.65 20.72 -5.41
CA PHE A 65 2.26 21.84 -4.54
C PHE A 65 3.37 22.88 -4.30
N GLY A 66 4.55 22.65 -4.85
CA GLY A 66 5.74 23.48 -4.64
C GLY A 66 6.53 23.09 -3.38
N PRO A 67 7.78 23.58 -3.26
CA PRO A 67 8.58 23.38 -2.06
C PRO A 67 7.97 24.12 -0.86
N ASN A 68 8.21 23.61 0.35
CA ASN A 68 7.74 24.20 1.62
C ASN A 68 6.21 24.28 1.75
N ASN A 69 5.47 23.42 1.06
CA ASN A 69 4.02 23.32 1.14
C ASN A 69 3.60 21.92 1.64
N PRO A 70 3.81 21.61 2.94
CA PRO A 70 3.44 20.31 3.50
C PRO A 70 1.90 20.12 3.51
N PRO A 71 1.41 18.87 3.63
CA PRO A 71 -0.01 18.64 3.79
C PRO A 71 -0.50 19.21 5.12
N ALA A 72 -1.81 19.41 5.25
CA ALA A 72 -2.43 19.71 6.54
C ALA A 72 -2.56 18.46 7.44
N ALA A 73 -2.70 17.28 6.83
CA ALA A 73 -2.81 16.00 7.52
C ALA A 73 -2.43 14.82 6.62
N ILE A 74 -2.19 13.67 7.24
CA ILE A 74 -2.23 12.37 6.57
C ILE A 74 -3.50 11.64 7.02
N ILE A 75 -4.23 11.03 6.10
CA ILE A 75 -5.49 10.33 6.36
C ILE A 75 -5.33 8.89 5.84
N LEU A 76 -5.71 7.90 6.63
CA LEU A 76 -5.54 6.49 6.25
C LEU A 76 -6.87 5.88 5.77
N THR A 77 -6.78 5.06 4.73
CA THR A 77 -7.83 4.08 4.41
C THR A 77 -7.83 2.97 5.45
N HIS A 78 -6.64 2.45 5.77
CA HIS A 78 -6.39 1.44 6.80
C HIS A 78 -4.89 1.33 7.13
N GLY A 79 -4.53 0.47 8.09
CA GLY A 79 -3.18 0.41 8.66
C GLY A 79 -2.26 -0.71 8.19
N HIS A 80 -2.54 -1.38 7.06
CA HIS A 80 -1.62 -2.42 6.56
C HIS A 80 -0.28 -1.83 6.10
N PHE A 81 0.75 -2.69 6.07
CA PHE A 81 2.17 -2.29 5.95
C PHE A 81 2.50 -1.51 4.68
N ASP A 82 1.77 -1.75 3.61
CA ASP A 82 1.86 -1.11 2.31
C ASP A 82 1.09 0.20 2.23
N HIS A 83 0.27 0.51 3.23
CA HIS A 83 -0.40 1.82 3.38
C HIS A 83 0.26 2.69 4.45
N VAL A 84 1.03 2.12 5.39
CA VAL A 84 1.64 2.87 6.50
C VAL A 84 3.16 2.89 6.51
N GLY A 85 3.81 2.29 5.51
CA GLY A 85 5.25 2.05 5.50
C GLY A 85 6.11 3.29 5.63
N ALA A 86 5.73 4.42 5.01
CA ALA A 86 6.42 5.71 5.19
C ALA A 86 5.73 6.66 6.19
N LEU A 87 4.64 6.24 6.82
CA LEU A 87 3.73 7.11 7.58
C LEU A 87 4.42 7.85 8.71
N LYS A 88 5.13 7.11 9.58
CA LYS A 88 5.79 7.71 10.75
C LYS A 88 6.80 8.79 10.33
N THR A 89 7.67 8.46 9.37
CA THR A 89 8.67 9.40 8.85
C THR A 89 8.03 10.63 8.23
N LEU A 90 6.99 10.47 7.41
CA LEU A 90 6.29 11.59 6.78
C LEU A 90 5.57 12.48 7.81
N ALA A 91 4.85 11.87 8.75
CA ALA A 91 4.10 12.60 9.77
C ALA A 91 5.02 13.39 10.71
N GLU A 92 6.20 12.84 11.05
CA GLU A 92 7.24 13.54 11.80
C GLU A 92 7.91 14.66 10.98
N THR A 93 8.24 14.38 9.71
CA THR A 93 8.92 15.34 8.83
C THR A 93 8.07 16.57 8.55
N TRP A 94 6.78 16.38 8.26
CA TRP A 94 5.85 17.49 8.02
C TRP A 94 5.24 18.05 9.30
N ASN A 95 5.41 17.37 10.43
CA ASN A 95 4.78 17.70 11.71
C ASN A 95 3.26 17.86 11.62
N VAL A 96 2.59 16.85 11.05
CA VAL A 96 1.16 16.84 10.78
C VAL A 96 0.43 15.76 11.59
N PRO A 97 -0.86 15.94 11.90
CA PRO A 97 -1.68 14.88 12.47
C PRO A 97 -1.96 13.76 11.46
N VAL A 98 -2.26 12.57 11.99
CA VAL A 98 -2.75 11.42 11.24
C VAL A 98 -4.20 11.14 11.63
N TYR A 99 -5.08 10.90 10.67
CA TYR A 99 -6.46 10.49 10.92
C TYR A 99 -6.72 9.08 10.41
N ALA A 100 -7.40 8.27 11.22
CA ALA A 100 -7.83 6.93 10.86
C ALA A 100 -9.16 6.59 11.54
N HIS A 101 -9.84 5.54 11.08
CA HIS A 101 -11.03 5.05 11.77
C HIS A 101 -10.68 4.58 13.20
N PRO A 102 -11.58 4.73 14.21
CA PRO A 102 -11.33 4.28 15.58
C PRO A 102 -10.83 2.84 15.70
N LEU A 103 -11.43 1.91 14.93
CA LEU A 103 -11.03 0.50 14.91
C LEU A 103 -9.63 0.23 14.33
N GLU A 104 -8.99 1.22 13.70
CA GLU A 104 -7.60 1.10 13.24
C GLU A 104 -6.59 1.55 14.32
N LEU A 105 -7.04 2.32 15.33
CA LEU A 105 -6.16 2.90 16.34
C LEU A 105 -5.35 1.86 17.12
N PRO A 106 -5.88 0.69 17.52
CA PRO A 106 -5.07 -0.32 18.22
C PRO A 106 -3.81 -0.74 17.45
N TYR A 107 -3.87 -0.74 16.11
CA TYR A 107 -2.76 -1.14 15.23
C TYR A 107 -1.78 0.00 14.95
N LEU A 108 -2.24 1.25 15.11
CA LEU A 108 -1.47 2.47 14.87
C LEU A 108 -0.83 3.04 16.15
N THR A 109 -1.23 2.54 17.33
CA THR A 109 -0.72 2.94 18.65
C THR A 109 -0.02 1.80 19.39
N GLY A 110 0.48 0.78 18.69
CA GLY A 110 1.24 -0.31 19.30
C GLY A 110 0.44 -1.31 20.16
N ARG A 111 -0.89 -1.19 20.25
CA ARG A 111 -1.73 -1.95 21.21
C ARG A 111 -2.08 -3.35 20.72
N SER A 112 -2.27 -3.55 19.42
CA SER A 112 -2.64 -4.85 18.84
C SER A 112 -1.96 -5.04 17.49
N SER A 113 -1.67 -6.29 17.11
CA SER A 113 -1.25 -6.60 15.73
C SER A 113 -2.49 -6.91 14.89
N TYR A 114 -2.45 -6.64 13.59
CA TYR A 114 -3.51 -7.10 12.69
C TYR A 114 -3.70 -8.62 12.77
N PRO A 115 -4.91 -9.12 12.46
CA PRO A 115 -5.10 -10.52 12.17
C PRO A 115 -4.04 -11.00 11.18
N PRO A 116 -3.52 -12.22 11.35
CA PRO A 116 -2.49 -12.74 10.46
C PRO A 116 -3.04 -12.88 9.03
N PRO A 117 -2.21 -12.62 8.01
CA PRO A 117 -2.57 -12.92 6.63
C PRO A 117 -2.87 -14.42 6.45
N ASP A 118 -3.64 -14.72 5.42
CA ASP A 118 -4.00 -16.07 5.05
C ASP A 118 -3.32 -16.51 3.75
N PRO A 119 -2.20 -17.25 3.83
CA PRO A 119 -1.52 -17.78 2.64
C PRO A 119 -2.25 -18.96 1.99
N SER A 120 -3.35 -19.44 2.57
CA SER A 120 -4.08 -20.62 2.08
C SER A 120 -5.18 -20.31 1.07
N VAL A 121 -5.49 -19.03 0.84
CA VAL A 121 -6.57 -18.58 -0.07
C VAL A 121 -6.34 -18.93 -1.55
N GLY A 122 -5.19 -19.50 -1.89
CA GLY A 122 -4.79 -19.72 -3.29
C GLY A 122 -4.33 -18.40 -3.89
N GLY A 123 -4.72 -18.11 -5.13
CA GLY A 123 -4.42 -16.82 -5.76
C GLY A 123 -3.10 -16.84 -6.51
N GLY A 124 -1.95 -17.02 -5.87
CA GLY A 124 -0.67 -16.81 -6.55
C GLY A 124 0.47 -16.55 -5.58
N ALA A 125 1.54 -15.91 -6.07
CA ALA A 125 2.74 -15.70 -5.28
C ALA A 125 2.56 -14.72 -4.12
N MET A 126 1.73 -13.69 -4.31
CA MET A 126 1.48 -12.68 -3.28
C MET A 126 0.78 -13.30 -2.07
N ALA A 127 -0.35 -13.97 -2.31
CA ALA A 127 -1.06 -14.69 -1.26
C ALA A 127 -0.18 -15.77 -0.61
N ALA A 128 0.50 -16.61 -1.39
CA ALA A 128 1.25 -17.72 -0.83
C ALA A 128 2.53 -17.30 -0.05
N LEU A 129 3.08 -16.12 -0.32
CA LEU A 129 4.18 -15.50 0.46
C LEU A 129 3.70 -14.53 1.54
N SER A 130 2.39 -14.35 1.70
CA SER A 130 1.82 -13.35 2.61
C SER A 130 2.22 -13.56 4.08
N PHE A 131 2.58 -14.78 4.47
CA PHE A 131 3.12 -15.07 5.80
C PHE A 131 4.42 -14.31 6.13
N LEU A 132 5.11 -13.75 5.13
CA LEU A 132 6.30 -12.90 5.30
C LEU A 132 5.94 -11.41 5.48
N TYR A 133 4.70 -11.01 5.22
CA TYR A 133 4.31 -9.61 5.27
C TYR A 133 4.24 -9.09 6.72
N PRO A 134 4.73 -7.87 6.98
CA PRO A 134 4.65 -7.28 8.32
C PRO A 134 3.20 -7.12 8.76
N ARG A 135 2.91 -7.56 9.99
CA ARG A 135 1.62 -7.35 10.67
C ARG A 135 1.75 -6.66 12.03
N LYS A 136 2.99 -6.37 12.43
CA LYS A 136 3.27 -5.73 13.72
C LYS A 136 2.73 -4.31 13.69
N PRO A 137 2.14 -3.82 14.79
CA PRO A 137 1.68 -2.46 14.85
C PRO A 137 2.85 -1.49 14.76
N ILE A 138 2.52 -0.29 14.30
CA ILE A 138 3.36 0.88 14.51
C ILE A 138 2.85 1.63 15.74
N ASP A 139 3.64 2.59 16.22
CA ASP A 139 3.24 3.46 17.31
C ASP A 139 3.44 4.93 16.90
N LEU A 140 2.30 5.59 16.67
CA LEU A 140 2.20 7.01 16.35
C LEU A 140 1.90 7.87 17.60
N GLY A 141 1.70 7.26 18.77
CA GLY A 141 1.33 7.95 20.01
C GLY A 141 0.13 8.88 19.82
N SER A 142 0.23 10.12 20.31
CA SER A 142 -0.82 11.14 20.20
C SER A 142 -0.96 11.76 18.81
N ARG A 143 -0.13 11.37 17.83
CA ARG A 143 -0.19 11.93 16.48
C ARG A 143 -1.37 11.39 15.67
N VAL A 144 -1.85 10.18 16.00
CA VAL A 144 -3.02 9.59 15.37
C VAL A 144 -4.30 9.93 16.14
N GLN A 145 -5.32 10.34 15.40
CA GLN A 145 -6.63 10.74 15.90
C GLN A 145 -7.72 9.99 15.15
N ALA A 146 -8.86 9.80 15.81
CA ALA A 146 -10.03 9.23 15.16
C ALA A 146 -10.60 10.18 14.09
N LEU A 147 -11.07 9.61 12.98
CA LEU A 147 -11.88 10.33 12.01
C LEU A 147 -13.18 10.85 12.67
N PRO A 148 -13.66 12.04 12.29
CA PRO A 148 -14.92 12.58 12.82
C PRO A 148 -16.11 11.65 12.56
N VAL A 149 -16.86 11.30 13.61
CA VAL A 149 -18.00 10.35 13.54
C VAL A 149 -19.15 10.82 12.64
N ASN A 150 -19.18 12.10 12.26
CA ASN A 150 -20.16 12.69 11.35
C ASN A 150 -19.88 12.41 9.87
N GLY A 151 -18.83 11.65 9.54
CA GLY A 151 -18.47 11.30 8.18
C GLY A 151 -17.64 12.36 7.44
N THR A 152 -17.34 13.51 8.06
CA THR A 152 -16.51 14.55 7.43
C THR A 152 -15.03 14.17 7.38
N VAL A 153 -14.33 14.62 6.35
CA VAL A 153 -12.89 14.42 6.20
C VAL A 153 -12.16 15.70 6.63
N PRO A 154 -11.28 15.66 7.65
CA PRO A 154 -10.54 16.84 8.08
C PRO A 154 -9.80 17.51 6.91
N PHE A 155 -9.92 18.83 6.79
CA PHE A 155 -9.30 19.67 5.75
C PHE A 155 -9.82 19.45 4.31
N LEU A 156 -10.85 18.61 4.12
CA LEU A 156 -11.48 18.36 2.82
C LEU A 156 -13.01 18.45 2.94
N ALA A 157 -13.55 19.63 2.69
CA ALA A 157 -14.98 19.93 2.79
C ALA A 157 -15.82 19.28 1.67
N GLU A 158 -15.21 18.97 0.52
CA GLU A 158 -15.90 18.29 -0.59
C GLU A 158 -16.02 16.77 -0.39
N TRP A 159 -15.39 16.23 0.65
CA TRP A 159 -15.24 14.79 0.85
C TRP A 159 -15.94 14.30 2.11
N ARG A 160 -16.46 13.07 2.03
CA ARG A 160 -16.85 12.28 3.20
C ARG A 160 -16.17 10.93 3.21
N TRP A 161 -15.97 10.39 4.40
CA TRP A 161 -15.51 9.01 4.57
C TRP A 161 -16.69 8.06 4.81
N LEU A 162 -16.52 6.82 4.39
CA LEU A 162 -17.47 5.72 4.51
C LEU A 162 -16.76 4.57 5.22
N HIS A 163 -17.30 4.08 6.33
CA HIS A 163 -16.85 2.80 6.90
C HIS A 163 -17.12 1.69 5.87
N THR A 164 -16.05 0.98 5.48
CA THR A 164 -16.04 -0.10 4.49
C THR A 164 -15.20 -1.29 5.00
N PRO A 165 -15.61 -1.92 6.12
CA PRO A 165 -14.87 -3.02 6.75
C PRO A 165 -14.85 -4.29 5.89
N GLY A 166 -13.98 -5.22 6.29
CA GLY A 166 -13.86 -6.56 5.70
C GLY A 166 -12.42 -6.91 5.35
N HIS A 167 -11.75 -6.00 4.63
CA HIS A 167 -10.30 -6.07 4.41
C HIS A 167 -9.52 -5.80 5.70
N SER A 168 -9.93 -4.78 6.46
CA SER A 168 -9.52 -4.55 7.84
C SER A 168 -10.74 -4.12 8.67
N PRO A 169 -10.67 -4.15 10.03
CA PRO A 169 -11.80 -3.80 10.89
C PRO A 169 -12.30 -2.36 10.71
N GLY A 170 -11.39 -1.41 10.57
CA GLY A 170 -11.70 0.00 10.43
C GLY A 170 -11.39 0.55 9.05
N HIS A 171 -11.33 -0.30 8.03
CA HIS A 171 -11.12 0.14 6.66
C HIS A 171 -12.18 1.19 6.26
N VAL A 172 -11.74 2.29 5.64
CA VAL A 172 -12.61 3.33 5.11
C VAL A 172 -12.33 3.63 3.64
N SER A 173 -13.36 4.10 2.96
CA SER A 173 -13.29 4.68 1.61
C SER A 173 -13.70 6.15 1.65
N PHE A 174 -13.22 6.96 0.72
CA PHE A 174 -13.55 8.39 0.63
C PHE A 174 -14.33 8.68 -0.64
N PHE A 175 -15.36 9.51 -0.54
CA PHE A 175 -16.20 9.85 -1.69
C PHE A 175 -16.44 11.35 -1.77
N ARG A 176 -16.34 11.88 -2.99
CA ARG A 176 -16.68 13.26 -3.33
C ARG A 176 -17.90 13.28 -4.23
N GLU A 177 -18.99 13.86 -3.73
CA GLU A 177 -20.29 13.90 -4.42
C GLU A 177 -20.26 14.64 -5.76
N SER A 178 -19.53 15.76 -5.82
CA SER A 178 -19.61 16.72 -6.93
C SER A 178 -19.24 16.12 -8.29
N ASP A 179 -18.25 15.21 -8.31
CA ASP A 179 -17.81 14.49 -9.51
C ASP A 179 -17.90 12.96 -9.37
N ARG A 180 -18.48 12.47 -8.27
CA ARG A 180 -18.64 11.04 -7.94
C ARG A 180 -17.31 10.29 -7.96
N THR A 181 -16.26 10.93 -7.46
CA THR A 181 -14.95 10.30 -7.30
C THR A 181 -14.92 9.47 -6.02
N LEU A 182 -14.56 8.20 -6.16
CA LEU A 182 -14.39 7.26 -5.09
C LEU A 182 -12.91 6.91 -4.91
N LEU A 183 -12.36 7.13 -3.73
CA LEU A 183 -11.13 6.49 -3.27
C LEU A 183 -11.53 5.27 -2.46
N ALA A 184 -11.42 4.09 -3.07
CA ALA A 184 -11.97 2.86 -2.49
C ALA A 184 -11.07 2.25 -1.41
N GLY A 185 -9.78 2.62 -1.34
CA GLY A 185 -8.80 1.85 -0.60
C GLY A 185 -8.76 0.41 -1.12
N ASP A 186 -8.73 -0.55 -0.21
CA ASP A 186 -8.67 -1.98 -0.50
C ASP A 186 -10.02 -2.69 -0.35
N ALA A 187 -11.14 -1.94 -0.29
CA ALA A 187 -12.49 -2.52 -0.34
C ALA A 187 -12.74 -3.29 -1.64
N PHE A 188 -12.14 -2.82 -2.74
CA PHE A 188 -11.98 -3.52 -4.01
C PHE A 188 -10.73 -2.97 -4.73
N VAL A 189 -10.20 -3.68 -5.71
CA VAL A 189 -9.01 -3.26 -6.47
C VAL A 189 -9.29 -3.24 -7.97
N THR A 190 -8.49 -2.51 -8.75
CA THR A 190 -8.63 -2.42 -10.22
C THR A 190 -7.53 -3.19 -10.97
N VAL A 191 -7.01 -4.23 -10.33
CA VAL A 191 -5.95 -5.08 -10.87
C VAL A 191 -6.05 -6.48 -10.28
N GLN A 192 -5.73 -7.48 -11.09
CA GLN A 192 -5.52 -8.84 -10.60
C GLN A 192 -4.19 -8.91 -9.83
N GLN A 193 -4.24 -8.94 -8.50
CA GLN A 193 -3.04 -8.99 -7.63
C GLN A 193 -2.17 -10.24 -7.85
N GLU A 194 -2.75 -11.29 -8.41
CA GLU A 194 -2.19 -12.64 -8.38
C GLU A 194 -1.28 -13.01 -9.56
N SER A 195 -1.22 -12.18 -10.61
CA SER A 195 -0.45 -12.47 -11.81
C SER A 195 0.95 -11.85 -11.78
N GLY A 196 1.84 -12.34 -10.89
CA GLY A 196 3.23 -11.89 -10.80
C GLY A 196 4.05 -11.99 -12.10
N LEU A 197 3.54 -12.71 -13.12
CA LEU A 197 4.16 -12.92 -14.44
C LEU A 197 3.48 -12.18 -15.60
N ALA A 198 2.31 -11.54 -15.41
CA ALA A 198 1.56 -10.84 -16.48
C ALA A 198 1.71 -9.32 -16.42
N VAL A 199 2.84 -8.82 -15.91
CA VAL A 199 3.11 -7.36 -15.73
C VAL A 199 3.02 -6.58 -17.05
N LEU A 200 3.17 -7.25 -18.19
CA LEU A 200 3.08 -6.64 -19.53
C LEU A 200 1.64 -6.51 -20.06
N GLU A 201 0.69 -7.32 -19.57
CA GLU A 201 -0.67 -7.45 -20.10
C GLU A 201 -1.77 -7.24 -19.06
N GLN A 202 -1.46 -6.72 -17.86
CA GLN A 202 -2.48 -6.43 -16.85
C GLN A 202 -3.53 -5.48 -17.42
N GLN A 203 -4.68 -6.05 -17.79
CA GLN A 203 -5.89 -5.31 -18.12
C GLN A 203 -6.49 -4.77 -16.83
N GLN A 204 -7.08 -3.59 -16.98
CA GLN A 204 -7.69 -2.87 -15.88
C GLN A 204 -9.06 -3.49 -15.59
N GLU A 205 -9.18 -4.20 -14.47
CA GLU A 205 -10.38 -4.96 -14.10
C GLU A 205 -10.68 -4.80 -12.61
N VAL A 206 -11.96 -4.68 -12.26
CA VAL A 206 -12.44 -4.65 -10.87
C VAL A 206 -12.41 -6.05 -10.28
N HIS A 207 -11.72 -6.20 -9.17
CA HIS A 207 -11.71 -7.42 -8.36
C HIS A 207 -12.07 -7.09 -6.91
N GLY A 208 -12.45 -8.13 -6.16
CA GLY A 208 -12.66 -8.03 -4.71
C GLY A 208 -11.42 -7.57 -3.94
N PRO A 209 -11.55 -7.38 -2.62
CA PRO A 209 -10.43 -6.98 -1.77
C PRO A 209 -9.31 -8.04 -1.81
N PRO A 210 -8.05 -7.68 -1.50
CA PRO A 210 -6.96 -8.64 -1.43
C PRO A 210 -7.28 -9.80 -0.47
N ALA A 211 -7.43 -11.02 -1.02
CA ALA A 211 -7.98 -12.15 -0.30
C ALA A 211 -7.12 -12.59 0.89
N TYR A 212 -5.80 -12.46 0.79
CA TYR A 212 -4.85 -12.84 1.85
C TYR A 212 -4.92 -11.95 3.10
N PHE A 213 -5.59 -10.80 3.04
CA PHE A 213 -5.84 -9.94 4.19
C PHE A 213 -7.33 -9.79 4.52
N THR A 214 -8.24 -10.26 3.67
CA THR A 214 -9.68 -10.11 3.92
C THR A 214 -10.12 -11.03 5.06
N ILE A 215 -10.45 -10.42 6.19
CA ILE A 215 -10.74 -11.10 7.46
C ILE A 215 -12.22 -11.31 7.72
N ASP A 216 -13.09 -10.61 7.00
CA ASP A 216 -14.54 -10.75 7.07
C ASP A 216 -15.15 -10.52 5.70
N TRP A 217 -15.48 -11.64 5.03
CA TRP A 217 -16.07 -11.63 3.69
C TRP A 217 -17.51 -11.12 3.65
N ALA A 218 -18.27 -11.26 4.74
CA ALA A 218 -19.63 -10.74 4.81
C ALA A 218 -19.61 -9.21 4.86
N GLN A 219 -18.78 -8.64 5.74
CA GLN A 219 -18.58 -7.19 5.79
C GLN A 219 -17.95 -6.64 4.50
N ALA A 220 -17.00 -7.37 3.89
CA ALA A 220 -16.43 -6.96 2.61
C ALA A 220 -17.49 -6.87 1.49
N ARG A 221 -18.42 -7.83 1.45
CA ARG A 221 -19.55 -7.82 0.50
C ARG A 221 -20.44 -6.59 0.71
N GLU A 222 -20.83 -6.34 1.96
CA GLU A 222 -21.67 -5.18 2.30
C GLU A 222 -20.99 -3.86 1.94
N SER A 223 -19.67 -3.78 2.18
CA SER A 223 -18.83 -2.64 1.79
C SER A 223 -18.83 -2.43 0.28
N VAL A 224 -18.60 -3.47 -0.52
CA VAL A 224 -18.65 -3.36 -1.99
C VAL A 224 -20.04 -2.98 -2.47
N ALA A 225 -21.11 -3.56 -1.91
CA ALA A 225 -22.48 -3.20 -2.27
C ALA A 225 -22.79 -1.73 -1.97
N LYS A 226 -22.34 -1.23 -0.82
CA LYS A 226 -22.46 0.17 -0.44
C LYS A 226 -21.72 1.09 -1.41
N LEU A 227 -20.52 0.70 -1.86
CA LEU A 227 -19.72 1.48 -2.82
C LEU A 227 -20.31 1.43 -4.24
N ALA A 228 -20.83 0.29 -4.68
CA ALA A 228 -21.50 0.14 -5.97
C ALA A 228 -22.73 1.05 -6.07
N ALA A 229 -23.54 1.12 -4.99
CA ALA A 229 -24.71 1.99 -4.90
C ALA A 229 -24.38 3.51 -4.99
N LEU A 230 -23.12 3.90 -4.80
CA LEU A 230 -22.66 5.27 -5.03
C LEU A 230 -22.46 5.61 -6.51
N GLU A 231 -22.68 4.67 -7.44
CA GLU A 231 -22.49 4.82 -8.90
C GLU A 231 -21.30 5.70 -9.27
N PRO A 232 -20.06 5.36 -8.84
CA PRO A 232 -18.92 6.22 -9.04
C PRO A 232 -18.67 6.49 -10.53
N GLN A 233 -18.27 7.72 -10.85
CA GLN A 233 -17.78 8.05 -12.20
C GLN A 233 -16.28 7.76 -12.32
N VAL A 234 -15.57 7.79 -11.19
CA VAL A 234 -14.14 7.50 -11.08
C VAL A 234 -13.91 6.68 -9.82
N ALA A 235 -13.10 5.63 -9.91
CA ALA A 235 -12.63 4.87 -8.77
C ALA A 235 -11.11 4.80 -8.77
N ALA A 236 -10.51 5.24 -7.67
CA ALA A 236 -9.10 5.15 -7.40
C ALA A 236 -8.91 4.21 -6.18
N THR A 237 -8.24 3.08 -6.39
CA THR A 237 -8.14 1.99 -5.40
C THR A 237 -6.73 1.93 -4.80
N GLY A 238 -6.58 1.28 -3.64
CA GLY A 238 -5.28 1.03 -3.02
C GLY A 238 -4.34 0.23 -3.92
N HIS A 239 -4.89 -0.56 -4.85
CA HIS A 239 -4.09 -1.20 -5.89
C HIS A 239 -4.75 -1.19 -7.28
N GLY A 240 -3.91 -0.99 -8.30
CA GLY A 240 -4.32 -0.96 -9.72
C GLY A 240 -4.29 0.43 -10.31
N ILE A 241 -4.90 0.61 -11.48
CA ILE A 241 -5.00 1.91 -12.17
C ILE A 241 -6.40 2.49 -11.92
N PRO A 242 -6.54 3.80 -11.64
CA PRO A 242 -7.85 4.42 -11.49
C PRO A 242 -8.75 4.19 -12.71
N MET A 243 -9.95 3.69 -12.48
CA MET A 243 -10.96 3.35 -13.48
C MET A 243 -11.99 4.47 -13.61
N HIS A 244 -12.62 4.57 -14.80
CA HIS A 244 -13.57 5.63 -15.10
C HIS A 244 -14.79 5.11 -15.87
N GLY A 245 -15.91 5.82 -15.76
CA GLY A 245 -17.05 5.71 -16.67
C GLY A 245 -17.90 4.46 -16.50
N GLU A 246 -18.59 4.08 -17.57
CA GLU A 246 -19.56 2.96 -17.56
C GLU A 246 -18.91 1.62 -17.24
N GLU A 247 -17.70 1.37 -17.72
CA GLU A 247 -17.04 0.08 -17.50
C GLU A 247 -16.72 -0.16 -16.03
N LEU A 248 -16.24 0.89 -15.33
CA LEU A 248 -16.08 0.85 -13.88
C LEU A 248 -17.39 0.44 -13.20
N ARG A 249 -18.48 1.15 -13.51
CA ARG A 249 -19.78 0.88 -12.88
C ARG A 249 -20.28 -0.52 -13.20
N ARG A 250 -20.18 -0.94 -14.47
CA ARG A 250 -20.57 -2.29 -14.91
C ARG A 250 -19.84 -3.35 -14.12
N GLN A 251 -18.50 -3.30 -14.07
CA GLN A 251 -17.71 -4.30 -13.36
C GLN A 251 -17.89 -4.23 -11.83
N LEU A 252 -18.07 -3.04 -11.26
CA LEU A 252 -18.34 -2.89 -9.83
C LEU A 252 -19.72 -3.43 -9.44
N HIS A 253 -20.74 -3.23 -10.28
CA HIS A 253 -22.06 -3.86 -10.12
C HIS A 253 -22.00 -5.37 -10.28
N GLU A 254 -21.22 -5.87 -11.23
CA GLU A 254 -20.98 -7.32 -11.39
C GLU A 254 -20.30 -7.91 -10.15
N LEU A 255 -19.25 -7.26 -9.64
CA LEU A 255 -18.61 -7.66 -8.38
C LEU A 255 -19.61 -7.62 -7.22
N SER A 256 -20.43 -6.58 -7.12
CA SER A 256 -21.44 -6.48 -6.05
C SER A 256 -22.51 -7.57 -6.14
N ALA A 257 -23.01 -7.87 -7.34
CA ALA A 257 -24.07 -8.85 -7.56
C ALA A 257 -23.56 -10.30 -7.40
N HIS A 258 -22.29 -10.54 -7.74
CA HIS A 258 -21.67 -11.86 -7.78
C HIS A 258 -20.49 -12.01 -6.82
N PHE A 259 -20.50 -11.25 -5.72
CA PHE A 259 -19.36 -11.12 -4.80
C PHE A 259 -18.81 -12.47 -4.32
N ASP A 260 -19.69 -13.40 -3.94
CA ASP A 260 -19.26 -14.72 -3.45
C ASP A 260 -18.58 -15.57 -4.52
N GLN A 261 -19.02 -15.43 -5.76
CA GLN A 261 -18.46 -16.20 -6.86
C GLN A 261 -17.11 -15.62 -7.32
N VAL A 262 -16.95 -14.29 -7.23
CA VAL A 262 -15.81 -13.56 -7.78
C VAL A 262 -14.71 -13.31 -6.75
N ALA A 263 -15.07 -12.92 -5.52
CA ALA A 263 -14.12 -12.43 -4.52
C ALA A 263 -13.79 -13.46 -3.44
N VAL A 264 -14.77 -14.24 -2.98
CA VAL A 264 -14.58 -15.18 -1.87
C VAL A 264 -13.81 -16.42 -2.36
N PRO A 265 -12.63 -16.73 -1.80
CA PRO A 265 -11.86 -17.89 -2.23
C PRO A 265 -12.56 -19.18 -1.79
N ALA A 266 -12.34 -20.27 -2.54
CA ALA A 266 -12.93 -21.57 -2.25
C ALA A 266 -12.49 -22.17 -0.89
N GLN A 267 -11.34 -21.72 -0.38
CA GLN A 267 -10.79 -22.10 0.91
C GLN A 267 -10.06 -20.90 1.53
N GLY A 268 -9.92 -20.92 2.84
CA GLY A 268 -9.20 -19.90 3.58
C GLY A 268 -9.60 -19.90 5.05
N ARG A 269 -8.72 -19.39 5.89
CA ARG A 269 -8.90 -19.14 7.31
C ARG A 269 -10.19 -18.39 7.62
N TYR A 270 -10.51 -17.39 6.80
CA TYR A 270 -11.60 -16.45 7.07
C TYR A 270 -12.88 -16.71 6.26
N VAL A 271 -12.89 -17.71 5.38
CA VAL A 271 -14.04 -18.00 4.48
C VAL A 271 -15.26 -18.48 5.26
N GLY A 272 -15.07 -19.33 6.27
CA GLY A 272 -16.17 -19.86 7.08
C GLY A 272 -16.49 -19.03 8.34
N HIS A 273 -15.47 -18.40 8.93
CA HIS A 273 -15.59 -17.61 10.15
C HIS A 273 -14.68 -16.39 10.08
N PRO A 274 -15.17 -15.18 10.37
CA PRO A 274 -14.34 -13.99 10.34
C PRO A 274 -13.40 -13.90 11.55
N ALA A 275 -12.42 -13.01 11.49
CA ALA A 275 -11.76 -12.54 12.71
C ALA A 275 -12.73 -11.69 13.55
N VAL A 276 -12.65 -11.81 14.87
CA VAL A 276 -13.41 -10.96 15.81
C VAL A 276 -12.48 -9.86 16.30
N THR A 277 -12.88 -8.60 16.13
CA THR A 277 -12.10 -7.42 16.49
C THR A 277 -12.99 -6.36 17.14
N ASP A 278 -12.41 -5.49 17.95
CA ASP A 278 -13.08 -4.35 18.58
C ASP A 278 -12.10 -3.15 18.74
N GLU A 279 -12.52 -2.10 19.46
CA GLU A 279 -11.75 -0.90 19.79
C GLU A 279 -10.43 -1.16 20.54
N THR A 280 -10.20 -2.40 21.02
CA THR A 280 -8.96 -2.84 21.67
C THR A 280 -8.06 -3.66 20.74
N GLY A 281 -8.57 -4.05 19.56
CA GLY A 281 -7.84 -4.77 18.52
C GLY A 281 -8.41 -6.18 18.29
N VAL A 282 -7.53 -7.15 18.06
CA VAL A 282 -7.94 -8.54 17.78
C VAL A 282 -8.40 -9.26 19.06
N VAL A 283 -9.65 -9.73 19.06
CA VAL A 283 -10.26 -10.51 20.15
C VAL A 283 -10.11 -12.01 19.88
N ALA A 284 -10.43 -12.45 18.67
CA ALA A 284 -10.30 -13.85 18.27
C ALA A 284 -10.00 -13.98 16.78
N VAL A 285 -9.27 -15.03 16.42
CA VAL A 285 -9.01 -15.40 15.03
C VAL A 285 -9.34 -16.89 14.85
N PRO A 286 -9.96 -17.30 13.73
CA PRO A 286 -10.13 -18.70 13.39
C PRO A 286 -8.78 -19.44 13.44
N PRO A 287 -8.75 -20.76 13.66
CA PRO A 287 -7.50 -21.52 13.67
C PRO A 287 -6.78 -21.41 12.32
N ARG A 288 -5.46 -21.60 12.33
CA ARG A 288 -4.67 -21.60 11.09
C ARG A 288 -5.14 -22.77 10.21
N PRO A 289 -5.39 -22.56 8.91
CA PRO A 289 -5.70 -23.65 7.99
C PRO A 289 -4.56 -24.66 7.93
N GLU A 290 -4.88 -25.96 7.93
CA GLU A 290 -3.94 -27.04 7.66
C GLU A 290 -3.68 -27.14 6.15
N ALA A 291 -3.10 -26.09 5.56
CA ALA A 291 -2.73 -26.07 4.15
C ALA A 291 -1.19 -26.09 4.04
N PRO A 292 -0.59 -27.11 3.39
CA PRO A 292 0.83 -27.09 3.10
C PRO A 292 1.14 -25.96 2.11
N LEU A 293 2.33 -25.35 2.23
CA LEU A 293 2.80 -24.38 1.24
C LEU A 293 2.75 -25.00 -0.17
N PRO A 294 2.32 -24.25 -1.19
CA PRO A 294 2.36 -24.72 -2.57
C PRO A 294 3.74 -25.26 -2.96
N LYS A 295 3.79 -26.46 -3.54
CA LYS A 295 5.06 -27.15 -3.87
C LYS A 295 6.00 -26.32 -4.75
N TRP A 296 5.45 -25.43 -5.58
CA TRP A 296 6.23 -24.55 -6.45
C TRP A 296 7.06 -23.52 -5.65
N ILE A 297 6.60 -23.07 -4.47
CA ILE A 297 7.37 -22.18 -3.60
C ILE A 297 8.58 -22.88 -3.03
N ILE A 298 8.41 -24.13 -2.60
CA ILE A 298 9.50 -24.97 -2.11
C ILE A 298 10.55 -25.15 -3.21
N GLY A 299 10.10 -25.43 -4.44
CA GLY A 299 10.98 -25.49 -5.62
C GLY A 299 11.72 -24.18 -5.90
N ALA A 300 11.03 -23.04 -5.88
CA ALA A 300 11.63 -21.73 -6.12
C ALA A 300 12.68 -21.36 -5.05
N ALA A 301 12.41 -21.66 -3.78
CA ALA A 301 13.37 -21.43 -2.69
C ALA A 301 14.63 -22.30 -2.84
N LEU A 302 14.47 -23.56 -3.25
CA LEU A 302 15.60 -24.47 -3.51
C LEU A 302 16.45 -23.98 -4.69
N VAL A 303 15.82 -23.55 -5.79
CA VAL A 303 16.53 -23.01 -6.97
C VAL A 303 17.21 -21.69 -6.64
N GLY A 304 16.54 -20.77 -5.95
CA GLY A 304 17.12 -19.50 -5.51
C GLY A 304 18.30 -19.69 -4.55
N GLY A 305 18.19 -20.63 -3.61
CA GLY A 305 19.28 -21.02 -2.71
C GLY A 305 20.48 -21.61 -3.46
N LEU A 306 20.25 -22.50 -4.42
CA LEU A 306 21.31 -23.09 -5.24
C LEU A 306 21.99 -22.03 -6.14
N GLY A 307 21.20 -21.12 -6.73
CA GLY A 307 21.72 -20.00 -7.50
C GLY A 307 22.56 -19.03 -6.67
N TYR A 308 22.11 -18.72 -5.44
CA TYR A 308 22.88 -17.91 -4.50
C TYR A 308 24.20 -18.57 -4.11
N LEU A 309 24.21 -19.88 -3.84
CA LEU A 309 25.44 -20.63 -3.54
C LEU A 309 26.41 -20.63 -4.72
N LEU A 310 25.93 -20.84 -5.95
CA LEU A 310 26.75 -20.81 -7.16
C LEU A 310 27.31 -19.41 -7.47
N LEU A 311 26.55 -18.34 -7.22
CA LEU A 311 27.01 -16.96 -7.38
C LEU A 311 28.01 -16.55 -6.28
N ARG A 312 27.82 -17.03 -5.05
CA ARG A 312 28.74 -16.82 -3.93
C ARG A 312 30.10 -17.47 -4.20
N ASP A 313 30.12 -18.66 -4.79
CA ASP A 313 31.36 -19.37 -5.11
C ASP A 313 32.16 -18.67 -6.23
N ARG A 314 31.47 -18.02 -7.18
CA ARG A 314 32.11 -17.23 -8.25
C ARG A 314 32.73 -15.91 -7.77
N ASN A 315 32.19 -15.31 -6.72
CA ASN A 315 32.75 -14.09 -6.11
C ASN A 315 33.84 -14.36 -5.07
N GLY A 316 34.15 -15.64 -4.79
CA GLY A 316 35.15 -16.06 -3.79
C GLY A 316 36.58 -16.24 -4.32
N GLN A 317 36.86 -16.06 -5.62
CA GLN A 317 38.21 -16.19 -6.15
C GLN A 317 38.94 -14.84 -6.20
N PRO A 318 40.01 -14.62 -5.40
CA PRO A 318 40.84 -13.43 -5.51
C PRO A 318 41.67 -13.46 -6.80
N ASN A 319 41.64 -12.35 -7.54
CA ASN A 319 42.34 -12.17 -8.80
C ASN A 319 43.86 -12.08 -8.58
N SER A 320 44.58 -13.20 -8.58
CA SER A 320 46.03 -13.25 -8.38
C SER A 320 46.79 -13.11 -9.70
N ARG A 321 46.90 -11.89 -10.25
CA ARG A 321 47.91 -11.56 -11.29
C ARG A 321 48.32 -10.08 -11.23
N ALA A 322 49.41 -9.79 -10.54
CA ALA A 322 50.35 -8.72 -10.90
C ALA A 322 51.71 -9.03 -10.27
N GLY A 323 52.71 -9.29 -11.12
CA GLY A 323 54.03 -9.75 -10.74
C GLY A 323 54.94 -8.67 -10.19
N HIS A 324 55.89 -9.13 -9.37
CA HIS A 324 57.08 -8.45 -8.88
C HIS A 324 57.80 -7.56 -9.90
N ARG A 325 58.28 -6.39 -9.42
CA ARG A 325 59.69 -5.97 -9.49
C ARG A 325 59.96 -4.79 -8.54
N GLU A 326 60.79 -5.02 -7.52
CA GLU A 326 61.54 -3.98 -6.79
C GLU A 326 62.65 -3.37 -7.69
N PRO A 327 63.17 -2.17 -7.35
CA PRO A 327 64.44 -2.16 -6.60
C PRO A 327 64.56 -1.12 -5.47
N ARG A 328 65.43 -1.48 -4.53
CA ARG A 328 65.90 -0.78 -3.32
C ARG A 328 66.73 0.51 -3.59
N GLY A 329 66.82 1.36 -2.55
CA GLY A 329 68.00 2.19 -2.24
C GLY A 329 67.65 3.61 -1.72
N ARG A 330 67.71 3.88 -0.41
CA ARG A 330 68.86 4.35 0.42
C ARG A 330 69.05 5.88 0.50
N TYR A 331 68.95 6.38 1.74
CA TYR A 331 69.57 7.57 2.36
C TYR A 331 69.32 8.98 1.78
N ALA A 332 68.73 9.87 2.61
CA ALA A 332 69.43 11.05 3.14
C ALA A 332 68.67 11.71 4.30
N ARG A 333 69.45 12.20 5.27
CA ARG A 333 69.13 12.88 6.52
C ARG A 333 69.06 14.40 6.33
N ARG A 334 68.22 15.06 7.16
CA ARG A 334 68.33 16.43 7.76
C ARG A 334 68.38 17.60 6.75
N HIS A 335 67.88 18.81 6.99
CA HIS A 335 67.86 19.69 8.15
C HIS A 335 66.76 20.77 7.91
N ARG A 336 66.00 21.13 8.95
CA ARG A 336 65.86 22.48 9.56
C ARG A 336 65.19 23.60 8.74
N ASP A 337 64.17 24.15 9.41
CA ASP A 337 63.81 25.56 9.65
C ASP A 337 63.84 26.56 8.49
N GLU A 338 62.74 27.27 8.24
CA GLU A 338 62.55 28.68 8.67
C GLU A 338 61.42 29.43 7.89
N TYR A 339 60.69 30.23 8.68
CA TYR A 339 59.91 31.46 8.44
C TYR A 339 58.69 31.55 7.50
N GLU A 340 57.58 31.89 8.15
CA GLU A 340 56.60 32.97 7.87
C GLU A 340 56.58 33.60 6.46
N PHE A 341 55.42 33.54 5.79
CA PHE A 341 54.45 34.66 5.72
C PHE A 341 53.06 34.12 5.33
#